data_AF-A0A3M1BKC4-F1
#
_entry.id   AF-A0A3M1BKC4-F1
#
_cell.length_a   1.000
_cell.length_b   1.000
_cell.length_c   1.000
_cell.angle_alpha   90.00
_cell.angle_beta   90.00
_cell.angle_gamma   90.00
#
_symmetry.space_group_name_H-M   'P 1'
#
loop_
_entity.id
_entity.type
_entity.pdbx_description
1 polymer ?
#
loop_
_entity_poly.entity_id
_entity_poly.type
_entity_poly.pdbx_seq_one_letter_code
_entity_poly.pdbx_strand_id
1 'polypeptide(L)' 'VKHTLSGFRRSSGKRLMYLTGFVGRFEVEGDPQSLRLLYLKGWGGRTGEGFGFVDVEDVRI' A
#
# COMPACT_ATOMS: atom_id res chain seq x y z
N VAL A 1 -4.15 2.73 13.14
CA VAL A 1 -4.65 3.96 13.81
C VAL A 1 -6.13 4.13 13.51
N LYS A 2 -6.98 4.25 14.53
CA LYS A 2 -8.46 4.28 14.41
C LYS A 2 -8.92 5.66 13.93
N HIS A 3 -8.66 5.99 12.67
CA HIS A 3 -9.39 7.06 12.02
C HIS A 3 -10.80 6.53 11.76
N THR A 4 -11.74 6.86 12.64
CA THR A 4 -13.13 6.93 12.21
C THR A 4 -13.16 7.95 11.07
N LEU A 5 -13.10 7.46 9.84
CA LEU A 5 -13.25 8.22 8.60
C LEU A 5 -14.66 8.84 8.62
N SER A 6 -14.82 9.93 9.36
CA SER A 6 -16.06 10.70 9.43
C SER A 6 -16.54 11.06 8.03
N GLY A 7 -15.60 11.36 7.13
CA GLY A 7 -15.85 11.55 5.70
C GLY A 7 -16.45 10.33 5.00
N PHE A 8 -15.89 9.12 5.19
CA PHE A 8 -16.41 7.90 4.58
C PHE A 8 -17.79 7.54 5.10
N ARG A 9 -18.00 7.67 6.42
CA ARG A 9 -19.31 7.39 7.02
C ARG A 9 -20.37 8.37 6.50
N ARG A 10 -20.02 9.65 6.33
CA ARG A 10 -20.91 10.69 5.79
C ARG A 10 -21.27 10.44 4.33
N SER A 11 -20.33 9.97 3.50
CA SER A 11 -20.58 9.74 2.07
C SER A 11 -21.26 8.41 1.76
N SER A 12 -20.96 7.35 2.52
CA SER A 12 -21.41 5.98 2.19
C SER A 12 -22.51 5.43 3.10
N GLY A 13 -22.74 6.05 4.27
CA GLY A 13 -23.60 5.50 5.33
C GLY A 13 -23.03 4.24 6.01
N LYS A 14 -21.89 3.71 5.55
CA LYS A 14 -21.30 2.48 6.10
C LYS A 14 -20.42 2.78 7.32
N ARG A 15 -20.47 1.88 8.30
CA ARG A 15 -19.65 1.96 9.52
C ARG A 15 -18.19 1.53 9.30
N LEU A 16 -17.97 0.63 8.34
CA LEU A 16 -16.67 0.04 8.03
C LEU A 16 -16.39 0.18 6.54
N MET A 17 -15.15 0.51 6.22
CA MET A 17 -14.60 0.47 4.87
C MET A 17 -13.84 -0.83 4.72
N TYR A 18 -14.16 -1.60 3.69
CA TYR A 18 -13.36 -2.74 3.26
C TYR A 18 -12.54 -2.34 2.04
N LEU A 19 -11.27 -2.69 2.03
CA LEU A 19 -10.36 -2.43 0.94
C LEU A 19 -9.86 -3.77 0.42
N THR A 20 -10.03 -4.01 -0.87
CA THR A 20 -9.40 -5.14 -1.55
C THR A 20 -7.94 -4.79 -1.80
N GLY A 21 -7.03 -5.66 -1.39
CA GLY A 21 -5.59 -5.51 -1.59
C GLY A 21 -4.96 -6.78 -2.14
N PHE A 22 -3.74 -6.66 -2.61
CA PHE A 22 -2.91 -7.78 -3.06
C PHE A 22 -1.77 -8.01 -2.07
N VAL A 23 -1.43 -9.28 -1.85
CA VAL A 23 -0.28 -9.70 -1.04
C VAL A 23 0.40 -10.85 -1.76
N GLY A 24 1.72 -10.80 -1.89
CA GLY A 24 2.49 -11.83 -2.56
C GLY A 24 3.90 -11.39 -2.89
N ARG A 25 4.60 -12.23 -3.64
CA ARG A 25 5.91 -11.95 -4.23
C ARG A 25 5.73 -11.54 -5.67
N PHE A 26 6.41 -10.49 -6.06
CA PHE A 26 6.34 -9.92 -7.40
C PHE A 26 7.75 -9.64 -7.89
N GLU A 27 8.03 -10.01 -9.13
CA GLU A 27 9.23 -9.55 -9.84
C GLU A 27 8.90 -8.21 -10.50
N VAL A 28 9.73 -7.20 -10.27
CA VAL A 28 9.47 -5.83 -10.71
C VAL A 28 10.73 -5.25 -11.35
N GLU A 29 10.60 -4.80 -12.59
CA GLU A 29 11.67 -4.17 -13.35
C GLU A 29 11.26 -2.75 -13.76
N GLY A 30 12.24 -1.84 -13.88
CA GLY A 30 11.97 -0.47 -14.31
C GLY A 30 13.09 0.50 -13.98
N ASP A 31 12.77 1.79 -14.03
CA ASP A 31 13.70 2.86 -13.70
C ASP A 31 14.17 2.78 -12.23
N PRO A 32 15.49 2.82 -11.96
CA PRO A 32 16.01 2.68 -10.60
C PRO A 32 15.52 3.74 -9.60
N GLN A 33 15.27 4.97 -10.04
CA GLN A 33 14.75 6.02 -9.15
C GLN A 33 13.30 5.74 -8.76
N SER A 34 12.52 5.24 -9.71
CA SER A 34 11.14 4.82 -9.49
C SER A 34 11.06 3.62 -8.55
N LEU A 35 11.93 2.62 -8.74
CA LEU A 35 12.01 1.45 -7.84
C LEU A 35 12.43 1.86 -6.42
N ARG A 36 13.42 2.76 -6.30
CA ARG A 36 13.82 3.32 -5.00
C ARG A 36 12.68 4.09 -4.33
N LEU A 37 11.92 4.87 -5.08
CA LEU A 37 10.78 5.60 -4.55
C LEU A 37 9.68 4.65 -4.06
N LEU A 38 9.37 3.62 -4.85
CA LEU A 38 8.41 2.58 -4.51
C LEU A 38 8.81 1.85 -3.21
N TYR A 39 10.09 1.47 -3.07
CA TYR A 39 10.61 0.83 -1.86
C TYR A 39 10.48 1.75 -0.62
N LEU A 40 10.85 3.03 -0.75
CA LEU A 40 10.86 3.96 0.37
C LEU A 40 9.46 4.47 0.77
N LYS A 41 8.53 4.61 -0.19
CA LYS A 41 7.18 5.15 0.06
C LYS A 41 6.09 4.10 0.16
N GLY A 42 6.35 2.88 -0.27
CA GLY A 42 5.35 1.84 -0.51
C GLY A 42 4.71 1.93 -1.89
N TRP A 43 4.19 0.80 -2.36
CA TRP A 43 3.52 0.64 -3.63
C TRP A 43 2.01 0.90 -3.52
N GLY A 44 1.52 1.90 -4.26
CA GLY A 44 0.09 2.16 -4.43
C GLY A 44 -0.43 3.29 -3.54
N GLY A 45 -1.72 3.24 -3.22
CA GLY A 45 -2.40 4.25 -2.40
C GLY A 45 -2.42 3.93 -0.91
N ARG A 46 -2.70 4.95 -0.09
CA ARG A 46 -2.90 4.82 1.38
C ARG A 46 -1.68 4.29 2.12
N THR A 47 -0.47 4.54 1.63
CA THR A 47 0.77 4.08 2.28
C THR A 47 0.97 4.69 3.66
N GLY A 48 0.51 5.93 3.87
CA GLY A 48 0.43 6.56 5.20
C GLY A 48 -0.55 5.91 6.18
N GLU A 49 -1.37 4.97 5.73
CA GLU A 49 -2.32 4.21 6.56
C GLU A 49 -1.89 2.75 6.79
N GLY A 50 -0.68 2.37 6.34
CA GLY A 50 -0.11 1.03 6.54
C GLY A 50 -0.35 0.05 5.38
N PHE A 51 -0.72 0.53 4.19
CA PHE A 51 -0.84 -0.29 2.98
C PHE A 51 0.40 -0.18 2.08
N GLY A 52 0.61 -1.16 1.20
CA GLY A 52 1.62 -1.05 0.14
C GLY A 52 3.07 -1.16 0.61
N PHE A 53 3.34 -1.60 1.85
CA PHE A 53 4.70 -1.92 2.27
C PHE A 53 5.27 -3.03 1.38
N VAL A 54 6.49 -2.82 0.91
CA VAL A 54 7.24 -3.81 0.12
C VAL A 54 8.60 -4.01 0.77
N ASP A 55 9.16 -5.19 0.58
CA ASP A 55 10.52 -5.51 0.96
C ASP A 55 11.20 -6.28 -0.16
N VAL A 56 12.54 -6.28 -0.15
CA VAL A 56 13.34 -7.04 -1.11
C VAL A 56 13.64 -8.39 -0.49
N GLU A 57 13.20 -9.46 -1.15
CA GLU A 57 13.65 -10.80 -0.75
C GLU A 57 15.09 -11.00 -1.22
N ASP A 58 15.96 -11.41 -0.30
CA ASP A 58 17.37 -11.67 -0.57
C ASP A 58 17.51 -12.94 -1.42
N VAL A 59 17.44 -12.77 -2.75
CA VAL A 59 17.67 -13.85 -3.71
C VAL A 59 19.17 -13.91 -3.96
N ARG A 60 19.84 -14.91 -3.36
CA ARG A 60 21.20 -15.29 -3.74
C ARG A 60 21.14 -15.85 -5.17
N ILE A 61 21.61 -15.06 -6.14
CA ILE A 61 21.86 -15.49 -7.53
C ILE A 61 23.28 -16.05 -7.60
#